data_AF-A0A4Q3WCX5-F1
#
_entry.id   AF-A0A4Q3WCX5-F1
#
_cell.length_a   1.000
_cell.length_b   1.000
_cell.length_c   1.000
_cell.angle_alpha   90.00
_cell.angle_beta   90.00
_cell.angle_gamma   90.00
#
_symmetry.space_group_name_H-M   'P 1'
#
loop_
_entity.id
_entity.type
_entity.pdbx_description
1 polymer ?
#
loop_
_entity_poly.entity_id
_entity_poly.type
_entity_poly.pdbx_seq_one_letter_code
_entity_poly.pdbx_strand_id
1 'polypeptide(L)'
;MQSSPETLSLPTELRSTLADLMKGATFSEEVLRGGCLPVVMMLRQHALTAFAVGDEADYEPLYEAFKKHYLKNSAQWSTKDVAFVYCLPAEVIVAADFCSRVEVDVYFCRKYVVRLDGALAGSLARLPFLPLLPITPGVQTRPPSAQTLLRQRNLKADLAKALVVP
;
A
#
# COMPACT_ATOMS: atom_id res chain seq x y z
N MET A 1 -18.94 7.41 -14.59
CA MET A 1 -17.90 6.72 -15.38
C MET A 1 -18.11 5.23 -15.21
N GLN A 2 -18.26 4.49 -16.31
CA GLN A 2 -18.51 3.04 -16.26
C GLN A 2 -17.21 2.34 -15.86
N SER A 3 -17.16 1.80 -14.65
CA SER A 3 -16.03 1.00 -14.17
C SER A 3 -15.93 -0.27 -15.01
N SER A 4 -14.79 -0.46 -15.70
CA SER A 4 -14.49 -1.70 -16.42
C SER A 4 -14.63 -2.93 -15.50
N PRO A 5 -15.01 -4.11 -16.01
CA PRO A 5 -15.17 -5.32 -15.19
C PRO A 5 -13.87 -5.70 -14.45
N GLU A 6 -12.72 -5.36 -15.01
CA GLU A 6 -11.41 -5.57 -14.40
C GLU A 6 -11.18 -4.69 -13.17
N THR A 7 -11.67 -3.44 -13.15
CA THR A 7 -11.53 -2.58 -11.95
C THR A 7 -12.46 -2.98 -10.81
N LEU A 8 -13.53 -3.73 -11.11
CA LEU A 8 -14.45 -4.27 -10.11
C LEU A 8 -13.91 -5.51 -9.38
N SER A 9 -13.01 -6.30 -10.00
CA SER A 9 -12.37 -7.46 -9.35
C SER A 9 -11.11 -7.10 -8.55
N LEU A 10 -10.52 -5.92 -8.79
CA LEU A 10 -9.29 -5.46 -8.13
C LEU A 10 -9.32 -5.57 -6.60
N PRO A 11 -10.38 -5.18 -5.87
CA PRO A 11 -10.39 -5.31 -4.41
C PRO A 11 -10.30 -6.77 -3.93
N THR A 12 -10.96 -7.69 -4.65
CA THR A 12 -10.92 -9.12 -4.34
C THR A 12 -9.55 -9.72 -4.65
N GLU A 13 -8.95 -9.35 -5.78
CA GLU A 13 -7.57 -9.75 -6.13
C GLU A 13 -6.54 -9.21 -5.15
N LEU A 14 -6.69 -7.95 -4.74
CA LEU A 14 -5.87 -7.28 -3.73
C LEU A 14 -5.93 -8.02 -2.39
N ARG A 15 -7.14 -8.36 -1.93
CA ARG A 15 -7.33 -9.14 -0.72
C ARG A 15 -6.69 -10.52 -0.82
N SER A 16 -6.91 -11.25 -1.91
CA SER A 16 -6.32 -12.59 -2.08
C SER A 16 -4.80 -12.55 -2.06
N THR A 17 -4.21 -11.60 -2.79
CA THR A 17 -2.75 -11.41 -2.84
C THR A 17 -2.19 -11.01 -1.48
N LEU A 18 -2.86 -10.09 -0.76
CA LEU A 18 -2.43 -9.69 0.57
C LEU A 18 -2.56 -10.84 1.58
N ALA A 19 -3.60 -11.67 1.48
CA ALA A 19 -3.78 -12.83 2.34
C ALA A 19 -2.66 -13.87 2.15
N ASP A 20 -2.23 -14.09 0.91
CA ASP A 20 -1.11 -14.98 0.59
C ASP A 20 0.22 -14.44 1.13
N LEU A 21 0.43 -13.12 1.05
CA LEU A 21 1.64 -12.45 1.54
C LEU A 21 1.70 -12.35 3.08
N MET A 22 0.54 -12.28 3.74
CA MET A 22 0.42 -11.96 5.16
C MET A 22 -0.29 -13.06 5.95
N LYS A 23 0.42 -14.16 6.19
CA LYS A 23 -0.08 -15.22 7.07
C LYS A 23 -0.32 -14.67 8.49
N GLY A 24 -1.55 -14.78 8.98
CA GLY A 24 -1.96 -14.32 10.31
C GLY A 24 -2.51 -12.88 10.40
N ALA A 25 -2.70 -12.20 9.27
CA ALA A 25 -3.49 -10.97 9.22
C ALA A 25 -4.97 -11.26 8.98
N THR A 26 -5.85 -10.45 9.58
CA THR A 26 -7.29 -10.51 9.33
C THR A 26 -7.65 -9.50 8.25
N PHE A 27 -8.47 -9.89 7.29
CA PHE A 27 -8.90 -9.03 6.20
C PHE A 27 -10.41 -8.82 6.20
N SER A 28 -10.87 -7.59 6.00
CA SER A 28 -12.27 -7.25 5.74
C SER A 28 -12.38 -6.32 4.54
N GLU A 29 -13.52 -6.38 3.84
CA GLU A 29 -13.85 -5.47 2.76
C GLU A 29 -14.99 -4.56 3.21
N GLU A 30 -14.80 -3.26 3.09
CA GLU A 30 -15.76 -2.28 3.58
C GLU A 30 -16.08 -1.22 2.52
N VAL A 31 -17.37 -1.06 2.21
CA VAL A 31 -17.85 0.02 1.34
C VAL A 31 -18.00 1.28 2.18
N LEU A 32 -16.96 2.11 2.20
CA LEU A 32 -16.94 3.34 3.00
C LEU A 32 -17.75 4.48 2.37
N ARG A 33 -17.94 4.45 1.05
CA ARG A 33 -18.69 5.46 0.29
C ARG A 33 -19.43 4.81 -0.88
N GLY A 34 -20.70 5.18 -1.05
CA GLY A 34 -21.49 4.73 -2.20
C GLY A 34 -20.92 5.25 -3.52
N GLY A 35 -20.81 4.37 -4.52
CA GLY A 35 -20.26 4.69 -5.84
C GLY A 35 -18.74 4.53 -5.97
N CYS A 36 -18.03 4.20 -4.88
CA CYS A 36 -16.61 3.85 -4.91
C CYS A 36 -16.41 2.34 -4.69
N LEU A 37 -15.22 1.85 -5.04
CA LEU A 37 -14.82 0.47 -4.76
C LEU A 37 -14.68 0.21 -3.24
N PRO A 38 -14.92 -1.03 -2.77
CA PRO A 38 -14.71 -1.38 -1.38
C PRO A 38 -13.24 -1.22 -0.99
N VAL A 39 -13.03 -0.72 0.24
CA VAL A 39 -11.71 -0.58 0.85
C VAL A 39 -11.37 -1.90 1.54
N VAL A 40 -10.22 -2.46 1.22
CA VAL A 40 -9.71 -3.67 1.90
C VAL A 40 -8.99 -3.24 3.16
N MET A 41 -9.48 -3.66 4.33
CA MET A 41 -8.83 -3.43 5.61
C MET A 41 -8.00 -4.66 5.99
N MET A 42 -6.74 -4.44 6.32
CA MET A 42 -5.86 -5.45 6.91
C MET A 42 -5.62 -5.10 8.37
N LEU A 43 -6.08 -5.97 9.26
CA LEU A 43 -5.93 -5.83 10.71
C LEU A 43 -4.88 -6.82 11.24
N ARG A 44 -3.94 -6.28 12.02
CA ARG A 44 -2.93 -7.04 12.77
C ARG A 44 -2.98 -6.65 14.24
N GLN A 45 -2.21 -7.36 15.07
CA GLN A 45 -2.14 -7.09 16.51
C GLN A 45 -1.81 -5.61 16.81
N HIS A 46 -0.83 -5.04 16.10
CA HIS A 46 -0.33 -3.68 16.35
C HIS A 46 -0.60 -2.68 15.21
N ALA A 47 -1.22 -3.10 14.10
CA ALA A 47 -1.39 -2.24 12.94
C ALA A 47 -2.75 -2.41 12.26
N LEU A 48 -3.23 -1.32 11.66
CA LEU A 48 -4.37 -1.26 10.77
C LEU A 48 -3.90 -0.65 9.44
N THR A 49 -4.14 -1.34 8.34
CA THR A 49 -3.82 -0.81 7.01
C THR A 49 -5.06 -0.86 6.14
N ALA A 50 -5.48 0.30 5.65
CA ALA A 50 -6.58 0.42 4.70
C ALA A 50 -6.02 0.51 3.27
N PHE A 51 -6.54 -0.29 2.36
CA PHE A 51 -6.19 -0.25 0.94
C PHE A 51 -7.42 0.21 0.15
N ALA A 52 -7.33 1.41 -0.41
CA ALA A 52 -8.37 1.99 -1.25
C ALA A 52 -7.92 1.94 -2.71
N VAL A 53 -8.84 1.66 -3.64
CA VAL A 53 -8.59 1.65 -5.08
C VAL A 53 -9.45 2.72 -5.72
N GLY A 54 -8.87 3.57 -6.57
CA GLY A 54 -9.59 4.64 -7.24
C GLY A 54 -8.69 5.55 -8.08
N ASP A 55 -9.27 6.60 -8.65
CA ASP A 55 -8.55 7.64 -9.38
C ASP A 55 -8.17 8.83 -8.48
N GLU A 56 -7.59 9.90 -9.03
CA GLU A 56 -7.23 11.09 -8.22
C GLU A 56 -8.47 11.78 -7.60
N ALA A 57 -9.62 11.77 -8.26
CA ALA A 57 -10.84 12.42 -7.77
C ALA A 57 -11.50 11.64 -6.62
N ASP A 58 -11.30 10.33 -6.58
CA ASP A 58 -11.80 9.45 -5.52
C ASP A 58 -11.01 9.53 -4.21
N TYR A 59 -9.77 10.05 -4.25
CA TYR A 59 -8.86 10.03 -3.09
C TYR A 59 -9.43 10.78 -1.89
N GLU A 60 -9.71 12.07 -2.03
CA GLU A 60 -10.11 12.92 -0.90
C GLU A 60 -11.41 12.42 -0.25
N PRO A 61 -12.47 12.07 -1.01
CA PRO A 61 -13.68 11.55 -0.41
C PRO A 61 -13.52 10.17 0.24
N LEU A 62 -12.72 9.28 -0.33
CA LEU A 62 -12.44 7.96 0.28
C LEU A 62 -11.63 8.10 1.56
N TYR A 63 -10.66 9.00 1.57
CA TYR A 63 -9.83 9.27 2.74
C TYR A 63 -10.65 9.91 3.87
N GLU A 64 -11.56 10.84 3.56
CA GLU A 64 -12.52 11.37 4.53
C GLU A 64 -13.47 10.31 5.07
N ALA A 65 -13.97 9.42 4.22
CA ALA A 65 -14.81 8.30 4.63
C ALA A 65 -14.05 7.34 5.56
N PHE A 66 -12.76 7.08 5.26
CA PHE A 66 -11.87 6.30 6.11
C PHE A 66 -11.66 6.95 7.48
N LYS A 67 -11.38 8.26 7.54
CA LYS A 67 -11.25 8.96 8.83
C LYS A 67 -12.52 8.84 9.69
N LYS A 68 -13.69 9.03 9.09
CA LYS A 68 -14.98 8.86 9.77
C LYS A 68 -15.17 7.42 10.28
N HIS A 69 -14.80 6.44 9.47
CA HIS A 69 -14.87 5.03 9.84
C HIS A 69 -13.93 4.67 10.98
N TYR A 70 -12.72 5.22 10.95
CA TYR A 70 -11.74 5.07 12.03
C TYR A 70 -12.26 5.65 13.35
N LEU A 71 -12.85 6.85 13.32
CA LEU A 71 -13.40 7.48 14.52
C LEU A 71 -14.51 6.65 15.17
N LYS A 72 -15.37 6.01 14.35
CA LYS A 72 -16.43 5.09 14.84
C LYS A 72 -15.86 3.86 15.56
N ASN A 73 -14.67 3.41 15.17
CA ASN A 73 -14.00 2.22 15.72
C ASN A 73 -12.81 2.58 16.61
N SER A 74 -12.71 3.84 17.06
CA SER A 74 -11.56 4.37 17.80
C SER A 74 -11.23 3.59 19.07
N ALA A 75 -12.24 3.03 19.75
CA ALA A 75 -12.04 2.18 20.92
C ALA A 75 -11.14 0.95 20.63
N GLN A 76 -11.19 0.41 19.41
CA GLN A 76 -10.42 -0.77 19.02
C GLN A 76 -9.13 -0.42 18.26
N TRP A 77 -9.10 0.75 17.60
CA TRP A 77 -8.04 1.08 16.64
C TRP A 77 -7.08 2.17 17.12
N SER A 78 -7.41 2.92 18.17
CA SER A 78 -6.58 4.01 18.72
C SER A 78 -5.17 3.60 19.15
N THR A 79 -4.97 2.31 19.48
CA THR A 79 -3.68 1.76 19.89
C THR A 79 -2.88 1.15 18.74
N LYS A 80 -3.39 1.20 17.50
CA LYS A 80 -2.77 0.57 16.33
C LYS A 80 -2.05 1.60 15.48
N ASP A 81 -0.94 1.18 14.89
CA ASP A 81 -0.29 1.93 13.82
C ASP A 81 -1.19 1.93 12.58
N VAL A 82 -1.68 3.12 12.22
CA VAL A 82 -2.60 3.29 11.08
C VAL A 82 -1.81 3.66 9.82
N ALA A 83 -2.13 3.00 8.72
CA ALA A 83 -1.67 3.37 7.39
C ALA A 83 -2.81 3.36 6.38
N PHE A 84 -2.77 4.30 5.44
CA PHE A 84 -3.69 4.38 4.31
C PHE A 84 -2.91 4.22 3.01
N VAL A 85 -3.20 3.15 2.26
CA VAL A 85 -2.58 2.82 0.99
C VAL A 85 -3.56 3.13 -0.12
N TYR A 86 -3.20 4.08 -0.97
CA TYR A 86 -3.97 4.42 -2.16
C TYR A 86 -3.43 3.69 -3.37
N CYS A 87 -4.22 2.77 -3.91
CA CYS A 87 -3.87 1.92 -5.03
C CYS A 87 -4.42 2.54 -6.32
N LEU A 88 -3.52 2.99 -7.18
CA LEU A 88 -3.85 3.51 -8.50
C LEU A 88 -3.88 2.37 -9.52
N PRO A 89 -5.01 2.10 -10.20
CA PRO A 89 -5.06 1.17 -11.32
C PRO A 89 -4.06 1.56 -12.43
N ALA A 90 -3.61 0.58 -13.21
CA ALA A 90 -2.55 0.79 -14.20
C ALA A 90 -2.92 1.82 -15.28
N GLU A 91 -4.20 1.88 -15.64
CA GLU A 91 -4.75 2.73 -16.69
C GLU A 91 -4.98 4.17 -16.22
N VAL A 92 -4.91 4.42 -14.91
CA VAL A 92 -5.17 5.74 -14.33
C VAL A 92 -3.93 6.62 -14.42
N ILE A 93 -4.12 7.79 -15.01
CA ILE A 93 -3.15 8.89 -15.04
C ILE A 93 -3.56 9.90 -13.97
N VAL A 94 -2.61 10.25 -13.11
CA VAL A 94 -2.78 11.26 -12.05
C VAL A 94 -1.86 12.44 -12.30
N ALA A 95 -2.13 13.57 -11.65
CA ALA A 95 -1.25 14.73 -11.68
C ALA A 95 0.16 14.36 -11.20
N ALA A 96 1.17 15.03 -11.76
CA ALA A 96 2.58 14.73 -11.51
C ALA A 96 2.98 14.84 -10.04
N ASP A 97 2.30 15.70 -9.28
CA ASP A 97 2.54 15.95 -7.87
C ASP A 97 1.60 15.17 -6.93
N PHE A 98 0.56 14.51 -7.45
CA PHE A 98 -0.47 13.83 -6.66
C PHE A 98 0.14 12.86 -5.65
N CYS A 99 0.99 11.94 -6.11
CA CYS A 99 1.60 10.93 -5.24
C CYS A 99 2.42 11.57 -4.12
N SER A 100 3.21 12.60 -4.45
CA SER A 100 4.03 13.31 -3.46
C SER A 100 3.18 14.06 -2.45
N ARG A 101 2.09 14.72 -2.88
CA ARG A 101 1.17 15.41 -1.96
C ARG A 101 0.55 14.44 -0.95
N VAL A 102 0.12 13.27 -1.43
CA VAL A 102 -0.49 12.23 -0.58
C VAL A 102 0.54 11.68 0.42
N GLU A 103 1.74 11.33 -0.02
CA GLU A 103 2.75 10.70 0.84
C GLU A 103 3.38 11.66 1.86
N VAL A 104 3.45 12.96 1.55
CA VAL A 104 3.99 13.98 2.45
C VAL A 104 2.97 14.41 3.52
N ASP A 105 1.67 14.21 3.30
CA ASP A 105 0.65 14.49 4.31
C ASP A 105 0.66 13.44 5.43
N VAL A 106 1.19 13.83 6.59
CA VAL A 106 1.35 12.97 7.78
C VAL A 106 0.33 13.26 8.89
N TYR A 107 -0.66 14.12 8.69
CA TYR A 107 -1.48 14.68 9.80
C TYR A 107 -2.36 13.67 10.56
N PHE A 108 -2.67 12.50 10.00
CA PHE A 108 -3.58 11.51 10.62
C PHE A 108 -2.98 10.11 10.69
N CYS A 109 -2.36 9.66 9.60
CA CYS A 109 -1.75 8.34 9.49
C CYS A 109 -0.68 8.36 8.40
N ARG A 110 0.15 7.32 8.33
CA ARG A 110 1.11 7.17 7.23
C ARG A 110 0.35 6.88 5.93
N LYS A 111 0.69 7.58 4.86
CA LYS A 111 0.08 7.38 3.56
C LYS A 111 1.08 6.83 2.56
N TYR A 112 0.60 5.97 1.68
CA TYR A 112 1.40 5.37 0.62
C TYR A 112 0.59 5.38 -0.66
N VAL A 113 1.22 5.69 -1.79
CA VAL A 113 0.60 5.54 -3.10
C VAL A 113 1.28 4.41 -3.84
N VAL A 114 0.49 3.42 -4.27
CA VAL A 114 0.99 2.25 -5.01
C VAL A 114 0.33 2.23 -6.37
N ARG A 115 1.13 2.19 -7.43
CA ARG A 115 0.63 1.90 -8.77
C ARG A 115 0.52 0.39 -8.93
N LEU A 116 -0.63 -0.07 -9.39
CA LEU A 116 -0.89 -1.48 -9.68
C LEU A 116 -0.38 -1.82 -11.08
N ASP A 117 0.87 -1.44 -11.39
CA ASP A 117 1.52 -1.68 -12.67
C ASP A 117 2.14 -3.09 -12.75
N GLY A 118 1.50 -3.99 -13.51
CA GLY A 118 1.97 -5.36 -13.70
C GLY A 118 1.57 -6.32 -12.57
N ALA A 119 2.52 -7.08 -12.02
CA ALA A 119 2.22 -8.10 -11.01
C ALA A 119 1.91 -7.45 -9.64
N LEU A 120 0.66 -7.56 -9.21
CA LEU A 120 0.12 -7.01 -7.95
C LEU A 120 1.01 -7.27 -6.73
N ALA A 121 1.51 -8.50 -6.60
CA ALA A 121 2.42 -8.88 -5.52
C ALA A 121 3.73 -8.08 -5.51
N GLY A 122 4.29 -7.77 -6.68
CA GLY A 122 5.51 -6.96 -6.81
C GLY A 122 5.29 -5.49 -6.47
N SER A 123 4.12 -4.94 -6.78
CA SER A 123 3.76 -3.58 -6.39
C SER A 123 3.53 -3.46 -4.89
N LEU A 124 2.87 -4.44 -4.27
CA LEU A 124 2.65 -4.48 -2.83
C LEU A 124 3.94 -4.70 -2.04
N ALA A 125 4.88 -5.51 -2.55
CA ALA A 125 6.17 -5.80 -1.89
C ALA A 125 7.00 -4.57 -1.52
N ARG A 126 6.75 -3.43 -2.17
CA ARG A 126 7.44 -2.15 -1.92
C ARG A 126 6.96 -1.46 -0.64
N LEU A 127 5.84 -1.90 -0.06
CA LEU A 127 5.29 -1.31 1.16
C LEU A 127 6.15 -1.65 2.39
N PRO A 128 6.48 -0.66 3.23
CA PRO A 128 7.49 -0.82 4.27
C PRO A 128 7.07 -1.69 5.46
N PHE A 129 5.80 -2.09 5.52
CA PHE A 129 5.20 -2.87 6.61
C PHE A 129 4.79 -4.29 6.18
N LEU A 130 5.11 -4.70 4.94
CA LEU A 130 5.01 -6.10 4.54
C LEU A 130 6.30 -6.84 4.94
N PRO A 131 6.19 -8.10 5.41
CA PRO A 131 7.32 -8.91 5.78
C PRO A 131 8.20 -9.15 4.56
N LEU A 132 9.52 -9.11 4.76
CA LEU A 132 10.54 -9.29 3.71
C LEU A 132 10.65 -10.74 3.21
N LEU A 133 9.59 -11.53 3.37
CA LEU A 133 9.61 -12.91 2.96
C LEU A 133 9.72 -12.97 1.43
N PRO A 134 10.55 -13.87 0.89
CA PRO A 134 10.61 -14.08 -0.53
C PRO A 134 9.23 -14.50 -1.03
N ILE A 135 8.62 -13.70 -1.91
CA ILE A 135 7.36 -14.04 -2.60
C ILE A 135 7.58 -15.29 -3.47
N THR A 136 8.83 -15.63 -3.75
CA THR A 136 9.29 -16.87 -4.37
C THR A 136 10.60 -17.30 -3.69
N PRO A 137 10.81 -18.58 -3.33
CA PRO A 137 12.12 -19.03 -2.85
C PRO A 137 13.19 -18.68 -3.89
N GLY A 138 14.09 -17.75 -3.55
CA GLY A 138 15.17 -17.25 -4.42
C GLY A 138 15.04 -15.79 -4.86
N VAL A 139 13.87 -15.14 -4.73
CA VAL A 139 13.69 -13.73 -5.09
C VAL A 139 13.61 -12.89 -3.81
N GLN A 140 14.75 -12.34 -3.38
CA GLN A 140 14.75 -11.26 -2.38
C GLN A 140 14.21 -9.99 -3.05
N THR A 141 13.00 -9.59 -2.69
CA THR A 141 12.30 -8.41 -3.23
C THR A 141 12.81 -7.10 -2.64
N ARG A 142 13.41 -7.13 -1.45
CA ARG A 142 14.08 -5.98 -0.85
C ARG A 142 15.55 -6.30 -0.58
N PRO A 143 16.50 -5.50 -1.07
CA PRO A 143 17.86 -5.63 -0.61
C PRO A 143 17.93 -5.33 0.90
N PRO A 144 18.55 -6.20 1.70
CA PRO A 144 18.60 -6.09 3.16
C PRO A 144 19.31 -4.81 3.64
N SER A 145 20.02 -4.11 2.76
CA SER A 145 20.58 -2.78 3.03
C SER A 145 20.67 -1.93 1.77
N ALA A 146 20.79 -0.61 1.92
CA ALA A 146 21.10 0.29 0.81
C ALA A 146 22.42 -0.08 0.11
N GLN A 147 23.39 -0.62 0.86
CA GLN A 147 24.64 -1.15 0.30
C GLN A 147 24.36 -2.35 -0.61
N THR A 148 23.45 -3.24 -0.21
CA THR A 148 23.04 -4.40 -1.02
C THR A 148 22.32 -3.96 -2.30
N LEU A 149 21.48 -2.92 -2.24
CA LEU A 149 20.83 -2.33 -3.43
C LEU A 149 21.89 -1.80 -4.42
N LEU A 150 22.84 -0.99 -3.94
CA LEU A 150 23.88 -0.40 -4.77
C LEU A 150 24.76 -1.48 -5.42
N ARG A 151 25.10 -2.53 -4.65
CA ARG A 151 25.85 -3.68 -5.17
C ARG A 151 25.09 -4.47 -6.24
N GLN A 152 23.77 -4.66 -6.08
CA GLN A 152 22.93 -5.27 -7.12
C GLN A 152 22.88 -4.44 -8.41
N ARG A 153 23.15 -3.14 -8.33
CA ARG A 153 23.29 -2.23 -9.48
C ARG A 153 24.73 -2.14 -10.00
N ASN A 154 25.57 -3.14 -9.71
CA ASN A 154 26.98 -3.23 -10.11
C ASN A 154 27.90 -2.14 -9.53
N LEU A 155 27.52 -1.46 -8.44
CA LEU A 155 28.50 -0.65 -7.71
C LEU A 155 29.50 -1.54 -6.97
N LYS A 156 30.76 -1.12 -7.00
CA LYS A 156 31.82 -1.70 -6.16
C LYS A 156 31.45 -1.58 -4.68
N ALA A 157 31.76 -2.62 -3.91
CA ALA A 157 31.39 -2.71 -2.50
C ALA A 157 31.91 -1.51 -1.67
N ASP A 158 33.11 -1.03 -1.97
CA ASP A 158 33.71 0.13 -1.27
C ASP A 158 32.95 1.43 -1.53
N LEU A 159 32.51 1.63 -2.78
CA LEU A 159 31.71 2.81 -3.17
C LEU A 159 30.30 2.74 -2.59
N ALA A 160 29.68 1.55 -2.60
CA ALA A 160 28.38 1.32 -1.98
C ALA A 160 28.41 1.59 -0.46
N LYS A 161 29.51 1.25 0.21
CA LYS A 161 29.72 1.54 1.63
C LYS A 161 29.91 3.04 1.90
N ALA A 162 30.63 3.74 1.03
CA ALA A 162 30.90 5.17 1.17
C ALA A 162 29.67 6.06 0.87
N LEU A 163 28.74 5.61 0.04
CA LEU A 163 27.51 6.34 -0.30
C LEU A 163 26.41 6.19 0.76
N VAL A 164 26.49 5.14 1.57
CA VAL A 164 25.55 4.88 2.67
C VAL A 164 26.23 5.31 3.97
N VAL A 165 26.31 6.62 4.17
CA VAL A 165 26.76 7.23 5.44
C VAL A 165 25.52 7.50 6.31
N PRO A 166 25.55 7.22 7.63
CA PRO A 166 24.46 7.55 8.54
C PRO A 166 24.16 9.06 8.62
#